data_AF-A0A6M8VF90-F1
#
_entry.id   AF-A0A6M8VF90-F1
#
_cell.length_a   1.000
_cell.length_b   1.000
_cell.length_c   1.000
_cell.angle_alpha   90.00
_cell.angle_beta   90.00
_cell.angle_gamma   90.00
#
_symmetry.space_group_name_H-M   'P 1'
#
loop_
_entity.id
_entity.type
_entity.pdbx_description
1 polymer ?
#
loop_
_entity_poly.entity_id
_entity_poly.type
_entity_poly.pdbx_seq_one_letter_code
_entity_poly.pdbx_strand_id
1 'polypeptide(L)'
;MKKSVQLFRSGIPIVDNAWGGFYHGGTYLLVGERKTGKTLLSLQYAIEAAKNNEVCLFFTSSRPKDLIIHAASIDVDLENYINQNLVIVVRVAHPSDSEEFKTRDELLNDYLNDLLSVINQYKPEKIIFDEITPYVEFENLNNLQEAFGSLIESIEEAGITSLLILREPAAQSSKMIFDILNSFATGIIHLHKAKESDEEQPGLIEIIPNIGHTEGYFKANYFIEPYKGITTDFKSAKKSTKENNLLDITELQPSKTSLNVIPDLLISNIYSVNDFKLIVNNQIALYKTTGQPFTIVSLRLNQYSNAEVKINFEQLFNAVKTTADKKNKICVIGEKIFILLTKSDNGTVEEFINKVHSSLKVETSVNVSYLVLKINQFMNSVDDIFNEFDLEAARTQLNQR
;
A
#
# COMPACT_ATOMS: atom_id res chain seq x y z
N MET A 1 1.04 10.70 15.56
CA MET A 1 1.77 9.41 15.46
C MET A 1 2.13 9.22 14.00
N LYS A 2 3.41 9.05 13.67
CA LYS A 2 3.82 8.64 12.32
C LYS A 2 3.12 7.30 12.05
N LYS A 3 2.31 7.19 10.99
CA LYS A 3 1.93 5.86 10.47
C LYS A 3 3.24 5.28 9.95
N SER A 4 3.94 4.54 10.79
CA SER A 4 5.12 3.79 10.37
C SER A 4 4.68 2.84 9.28
N VAL A 5 5.46 2.77 8.20
CA VAL A 5 5.30 1.74 7.18
C VAL A 5 5.24 0.39 7.89
N GLN A 6 4.14 -0.34 7.74
CA GLN A 6 3.92 -1.59 8.46
C GLN A 6 4.52 -2.75 7.65
N LEU A 7 5.41 -3.50 8.29
CA LEU A 7 5.95 -4.76 7.81
C LEU A 7 5.28 -5.90 8.57
N PHE A 8 5.02 -7.00 7.87
CA PHE A 8 4.50 -8.23 8.47
C PHE A 8 5.34 -9.43 8.03
N ARG A 9 5.37 -10.46 8.87
CA ARG A 9 6.07 -11.70 8.53
C ARG A 9 5.41 -12.38 7.35
N SER A 10 6.23 -12.71 6.37
CA SER A 10 5.84 -13.38 5.14
C SER A 10 5.86 -14.90 5.26
N GLY A 11 6.54 -15.48 6.26
CA GLY A 11 6.76 -16.93 6.28
C GLY A 11 7.76 -17.40 5.22
N ILE A 12 8.38 -16.46 4.49
CA ILE A 12 9.47 -16.68 3.56
C ILE A 12 10.77 -16.32 4.30
N PRO A 13 11.62 -17.30 4.66
CA PRO A 13 12.70 -17.06 5.62
C PRO A 13 13.68 -15.95 5.23
N ILE A 14 14.09 -15.88 3.96
CA ILE A 14 15.01 -14.82 3.50
C ILE A 14 14.36 -13.43 3.55
N VAL A 15 13.07 -13.32 3.21
CA VAL A 15 12.34 -12.05 3.26
C VAL A 15 12.22 -11.57 4.70
N ASP A 16 11.81 -12.46 5.61
CA ASP A 16 11.63 -12.09 7.01
C ASP A 16 12.96 -11.70 7.68
N ASN A 17 14.05 -12.38 7.32
CA ASN A 17 15.36 -12.12 7.91
C ASN A 17 16.11 -10.94 7.28
N ALA A 18 15.93 -10.67 5.99
CA ALA A 18 16.68 -9.66 5.26
C ALA A 18 15.89 -8.36 5.05
N TRP A 19 14.59 -8.47 4.75
CA TRP A 19 13.70 -7.32 4.55
C TRP A 19 12.85 -6.98 5.77
N GLY A 20 12.86 -7.83 6.80
CA GLY A 20 12.00 -7.71 7.97
C GLY A 20 10.54 -8.11 7.70
N GLY A 21 10.28 -8.72 6.55
CA GLY A 21 8.94 -9.07 6.09
C GLY A 21 8.52 -8.29 4.83
N PHE A 22 7.23 -8.37 4.52
CA PHE A 22 6.60 -7.64 3.42
C PHE A 22 5.88 -6.39 3.90
N TYR A 23 5.78 -5.38 3.06
CA TYR A 23 5.00 -4.19 3.30
C TYR A 23 3.51 -4.48 3.17
N HIS A 24 2.73 -3.95 4.11
CA HIS A 24 1.27 -3.97 4.03
C HIS A 24 0.79 -3.30 2.75
N GLY A 25 -0.08 -3.96 1.98
CA GLY A 25 -0.52 -3.49 0.67
C GLY A 25 0.52 -3.57 -0.45
N GLY A 26 1.68 -4.21 -0.23
CA GLY A 26 2.67 -4.40 -1.29
C GLY A 26 2.29 -5.52 -2.28
N THR A 27 2.86 -5.45 -3.49
CA THR A 27 2.72 -6.49 -4.51
C THR A 27 4.06 -7.16 -4.76
N TYR A 28 4.16 -8.47 -4.58
CA TYR A 28 5.42 -9.22 -4.69
C TYR A 28 5.35 -10.28 -5.77
N LEU A 29 6.41 -10.38 -6.58
CA LEU A 29 6.51 -11.41 -7.62
C LEU A 29 7.36 -12.59 -7.14
N LEU A 30 6.89 -13.80 -7.35
CA LEU A 30 7.64 -15.04 -7.12
C LEU A 30 7.91 -15.72 -8.46
N VAL A 31 9.16 -15.65 -8.91
CA VAL A 31 9.58 -16.04 -10.25
C VAL A 31 10.49 -17.27 -10.17
N GLY A 32 10.36 -18.17 -11.13
CA GLY A 32 11.35 -19.23 -11.31
C GLY A 32 10.86 -20.39 -12.17
N GLU A 33 11.76 -21.30 -12.50
CA GLU A 33 11.47 -22.45 -13.35
C GLU A 33 10.48 -23.46 -12.74
N ARG A 34 9.91 -24.34 -13.57
CA ARG A 34 9.04 -25.43 -13.06
C ARG A 34 9.78 -26.28 -12.04
N LYS A 35 9.12 -26.66 -10.94
CA LYS A 35 9.66 -27.49 -9.85
C LYS A 35 10.75 -26.82 -8.98
N THR A 36 10.78 -25.49 -8.88
CA THR A 36 11.63 -24.78 -7.91
C THR A 36 11.00 -24.62 -6.52
N GLY A 37 9.77 -25.12 -6.32
CA GLY A 37 9.07 -25.01 -5.02
C GLY A 37 8.19 -23.77 -4.86
N LYS A 38 7.89 -23.01 -5.92
CA LYS A 38 7.04 -21.81 -5.86
C LYS A 38 5.71 -22.02 -5.13
N THR A 39 4.98 -23.10 -5.45
CA THR A 39 3.71 -23.44 -4.79
C THR A 39 3.90 -23.81 -3.30
N LEU A 40 5.04 -24.42 -2.93
CA LEU A 40 5.34 -24.67 -1.50
C LEU A 40 5.63 -23.36 -0.77
N LEU A 41 6.36 -22.44 -1.40
CA LEU A 41 6.66 -21.14 -0.80
C LEU A 41 5.40 -20.29 -0.64
N SER A 42 4.49 -20.33 -1.62
CA SER A 42 3.21 -19.62 -1.52
C SER A 42 2.30 -20.22 -0.46
N LEU A 43 2.31 -21.55 -0.28
CA LEU A 43 1.64 -22.19 0.85
C LEU A 43 2.22 -21.72 2.18
N GLN A 44 3.54 -21.63 2.34
CA GLN A 44 4.13 -21.05 3.57
C GLN A 44 3.64 -19.63 3.84
N TYR A 45 3.55 -18.81 2.79
CA TYR A 45 3.01 -17.45 2.91
C TYR A 45 1.52 -17.43 3.31
N ALA A 46 0.68 -18.29 2.71
CA ALA A 46 -0.72 -18.43 3.08
C ALA A 46 -0.91 -18.86 4.55
N ILE A 47 -0.04 -19.77 5.00
CA ILE A 47 -0.11 -20.34 6.35
C ILE A 47 0.42 -19.36 7.39
N GLU A 48 1.42 -18.55 7.07
CA GLU A 48 1.83 -17.46 7.94
C GLU A 48 0.69 -16.45 8.13
N ALA A 49 -0.04 -16.10 7.06
CA ALA A 49 -1.24 -15.27 7.18
C ALA A 49 -2.29 -15.91 8.10
N ALA A 50 -2.63 -17.18 7.85
CA ALA A 50 -3.63 -17.90 8.63
C ALA A 50 -3.24 -18.04 10.11
N LYS A 51 -1.96 -18.24 10.43
CA LYS A 51 -1.44 -18.23 11.81
C LYS A 51 -1.63 -16.90 12.51
N ASN A 52 -1.67 -15.80 11.76
CA ASN A 52 -1.94 -14.46 12.27
C ASN A 52 -3.44 -14.11 12.28
N ASN A 53 -4.34 -15.09 12.03
CA ASN A 53 -5.78 -14.90 11.85
C ASN A 53 -6.13 -13.94 10.70
N GLU A 54 -5.26 -13.85 9.70
CA GLU A 54 -5.49 -13.09 8.48
C GLU A 54 -6.04 -14.04 7.40
N VAL A 55 -7.04 -13.57 6.65
CA VAL A 55 -7.66 -14.32 5.56
C VAL A 55 -6.77 -14.24 4.33
N CYS A 56 -6.39 -15.40 3.80
CA CYS A 56 -5.63 -15.54 2.57
C CYS A 56 -6.51 -16.11 1.44
N LEU A 57 -6.64 -15.35 0.35
CA LEU A 57 -7.32 -15.79 -0.86
C LEU A 57 -6.29 -16.39 -1.83
N PHE A 58 -6.42 -17.69 -2.11
CA PHE A 58 -5.47 -18.47 -2.90
C PHE A 58 -6.10 -18.86 -4.24
N PHE A 59 -5.76 -18.12 -5.30
CA PHE A 59 -6.14 -18.44 -6.67
C PHE A 59 -5.18 -19.46 -7.25
N THR A 60 -5.68 -20.58 -7.78
CA THR A 60 -4.84 -21.63 -8.38
C THR A 60 -5.56 -22.39 -9.47
N SER A 61 -4.80 -22.94 -10.42
CA SER A 61 -5.33 -23.93 -11.38
C SER A 61 -5.35 -25.36 -10.81
N SER A 62 -4.58 -25.61 -9.74
CA SER A 62 -4.44 -26.90 -9.07
C SER A 62 -5.75 -27.34 -8.42
N ARG A 63 -5.93 -28.66 -8.26
CA ARG A 63 -7.10 -29.17 -7.52
C ARG A 63 -6.85 -28.93 -6.02
N PRO A 64 -7.89 -28.63 -5.22
CA PRO A 64 -7.73 -28.47 -3.77
C PRO A 64 -7.02 -29.64 -3.10
N LYS A 65 -7.30 -30.88 -3.55
CA LYS A 65 -6.63 -32.09 -3.07
C LYS A 65 -5.11 -32.08 -3.30
N ASP A 66 -4.66 -31.56 -4.43
CA ASP A 66 -3.24 -31.49 -4.77
C ASP A 66 -2.53 -30.46 -3.88
N LEU A 67 -3.19 -29.32 -3.60
CA LEU A 67 -2.69 -28.32 -2.65
C LEU A 67 -2.62 -28.87 -1.21
N ILE A 68 -3.61 -29.65 -0.77
CA ILE A 68 -3.59 -30.30 0.55
C ILE A 68 -2.40 -31.28 0.63
N ILE A 69 -2.12 -32.04 -0.43
CA ILE A 69 -0.94 -32.92 -0.49
C ILE A 69 0.36 -32.12 -0.39
N HIS A 70 0.46 -30.99 -1.12
CA HIS A 70 1.62 -30.10 -1.02
C HIS A 70 1.78 -29.55 0.40
N ALA A 71 0.71 -29.10 1.05
CA ALA A 71 0.76 -28.62 2.42
C ALA A 71 1.16 -29.72 3.42
N ALA A 72 0.61 -30.92 3.28
CA ALA A 72 0.95 -32.07 4.13
C ALA A 72 2.45 -32.44 4.03
N SER A 73 3.06 -32.25 2.85
CA SER A 73 4.50 -32.49 2.65
C SER A 73 5.41 -31.55 3.45
N ILE A 74 4.86 -30.44 3.96
CA ILE A 74 5.54 -29.45 4.80
C ILE A 74 4.95 -29.40 6.22
N ASP A 75 4.30 -30.49 6.64
CA ASP A 75 3.68 -30.66 7.97
C ASP A 75 2.58 -29.63 8.29
N VAL A 76 1.78 -29.28 7.28
CA VAL A 76 0.67 -28.33 7.40
C VAL A 76 -0.65 -29.00 7.08
N ASP A 77 -1.60 -28.86 8.01
CA ASP A 77 -3.01 -29.19 7.80
C ASP A 77 -3.75 -28.01 7.14
N LEU A 78 -3.68 -27.94 5.81
CA LEU A 78 -4.36 -26.91 5.02
C LEU A 78 -5.89 -27.03 5.12
N GLU A 79 -6.42 -28.25 5.27
CA GLU A 79 -7.87 -28.48 5.32
C GLU A 79 -8.48 -27.80 6.55
N ASN A 80 -7.79 -27.85 7.69
CA ASN A 80 -8.18 -27.13 8.89
C ASN A 80 -8.28 -25.61 8.66
N TYR A 81 -7.32 -24.99 7.98
CA TYR A 81 -7.35 -23.55 7.67
C TYR A 81 -8.45 -23.18 6.66
N ILE A 82 -8.75 -24.07 5.71
CA ILE A 82 -9.89 -23.91 4.79
C ILE A 82 -11.20 -23.96 5.55
N ASN A 83 -11.38 -24.93 6.46
CA ASN A 83 -12.59 -25.08 7.25
C ASN A 83 -12.84 -23.89 8.19
N GLN A 84 -11.78 -23.19 8.60
CA GLN A 84 -11.85 -21.97 9.40
C GLN A 84 -12.08 -20.69 8.57
N ASN A 85 -12.16 -20.80 7.23
CA ASN A 85 -12.20 -19.68 6.28
C ASN A 85 -10.99 -18.73 6.38
N LEU A 86 -9.85 -19.22 6.90
CA LEU A 86 -8.59 -18.46 6.93
C LEU A 86 -7.82 -18.61 5.62
N VAL A 87 -8.00 -19.72 4.90
CA VAL A 87 -7.48 -19.89 3.54
C VAL A 87 -8.65 -20.23 2.61
N ILE A 88 -8.93 -19.33 1.68
CA ILE A 88 -10.01 -19.51 0.70
C ILE A 88 -9.37 -19.89 -0.63
N VAL A 89 -9.54 -21.15 -1.04
CA VAL A 89 -8.98 -21.65 -2.29
C VAL A 89 -9.99 -21.42 -3.42
N VAL A 90 -9.63 -20.56 -4.37
CA VAL A 90 -10.42 -20.30 -5.57
C VAL A 90 -9.75 -21.00 -6.73
N ARG A 91 -10.41 -22.04 -7.24
CA ARG A 91 -9.93 -22.74 -8.42
C ARG A 91 -10.27 -21.94 -9.67
N VAL A 92 -9.24 -21.62 -10.43
CA VAL A 92 -9.35 -20.87 -11.66
C VAL A 92 -9.11 -21.79 -12.85
N ALA A 93 -10.01 -21.74 -13.83
CA ALA A 93 -9.80 -22.37 -15.12
C ALA A 93 -8.94 -21.47 -16.02
N HIS A 94 -8.09 -22.06 -16.85
CA HIS A 94 -7.41 -21.30 -17.89
C HIS A 94 -8.44 -20.63 -18.80
N PRO A 95 -8.24 -19.36 -19.19
CA PRO A 95 -9.11 -18.70 -20.14
C PRO A 95 -8.99 -19.46 -21.47
N SER A 96 -10.06 -20.17 -21.85
CA SER A 96 -10.14 -20.89 -23.11
C SER A 96 -10.70 -19.97 -24.19
N ASP A 97 -10.22 -20.13 -25.42
CA ASP A 97 -10.64 -19.34 -26.60
C ASP A 97 -12.06 -19.71 -27.10
N SER A 98 -12.93 -20.21 -26.21
CA SER A 98 -14.22 -20.81 -26.55
C SER A 98 -15.36 -19.81 -26.72
N GLU A 99 -15.13 -18.51 -26.50
CA GLU A 99 -16.14 -17.48 -26.77
C GLU A 99 -15.96 -16.94 -28.19
N GLU A 100 -16.83 -17.36 -29.11
CA GLU A 100 -16.75 -17.09 -30.57
C GLU A 100 -16.74 -15.60 -30.97
N PHE A 101 -16.90 -14.67 -30.02
CA PHE A 101 -17.08 -13.23 -30.30
C PHE A 101 -16.18 -12.28 -29.50
N LYS A 102 -15.26 -12.77 -28.67
CA LYS A 102 -14.34 -11.91 -27.91
C LYS A 102 -12.90 -12.10 -28.36
N THR A 103 -12.16 -11.00 -28.38
CA THR A 103 -10.70 -11.06 -28.51
C THR A 103 -10.08 -11.65 -27.25
N ARG A 104 -8.85 -12.17 -27.37
CA ARG A 104 -8.05 -12.67 -26.22
C ARG A 104 -7.98 -11.61 -25.11
N ASP A 105 -7.69 -10.36 -25.47
CA ASP A 105 -7.55 -9.25 -24.52
C ASP A 105 -8.86 -8.92 -23.79
N GLU A 106 -10.00 -8.93 -24.49
CA GLU A 106 -11.32 -8.72 -23.87
C GLU A 106 -11.64 -9.84 -22.86
N LEU A 107 -11.35 -11.10 -23.21
CA LEU A 107 -11.53 -12.24 -22.31
C LEU A 107 -10.67 -12.12 -21.04
N LEU A 108 -9.39 -11.73 -21.21
CA LEU A 108 -8.49 -11.53 -20.08
C LEU A 108 -8.91 -10.35 -19.22
N ASN A 109 -9.40 -9.25 -19.82
CA ASN A 109 -9.90 -8.11 -19.08
C ASN A 109 -11.15 -8.46 -18.24
N ASP A 110 -12.11 -9.15 -18.83
CA ASP A 110 -13.29 -9.66 -18.10
C ASP A 110 -12.87 -10.55 -16.93
N TYR A 111 -11.90 -11.43 -17.17
CA TYR A 111 -11.35 -12.30 -16.14
C TYR A 111 -10.70 -11.51 -14.97
N LEU A 112 -9.91 -10.47 -15.25
CA LEU A 112 -9.34 -9.62 -14.19
C LEU A 112 -10.44 -8.88 -13.40
N ASN A 113 -11.54 -8.50 -14.04
CA ASN A 113 -12.70 -7.89 -13.37
C ASN A 113 -13.47 -8.89 -12.48
N ASP A 114 -13.59 -10.15 -12.93
CA ASP A 114 -14.18 -11.21 -12.13
C ASP A 114 -13.35 -11.48 -10.87
N LEU A 115 -12.01 -11.47 -10.98
CA LEU A 115 -11.13 -11.56 -9.83
C LEU A 115 -11.38 -10.45 -8.81
N LEU A 116 -11.52 -9.20 -9.26
CA LEU A 116 -11.87 -8.08 -8.38
C LEU A 116 -13.18 -8.31 -7.64
N SER A 117 -14.18 -8.88 -8.31
CA SER A 117 -15.47 -9.21 -7.70
C SER A 117 -15.31 -10.22 -6.55
N VAL A 118 -14.47 -11.25 -6.74
CA VAL A 118 -14.16 -12.25 -5.70
C VAL A 118 -13.36 -11.62 -4.56
N ILE A 119 -12.36 -10.79 -4.86
CA ILE A 119 -11.56 -10.08 -3.85
C ILE A 119 -12.47 -9.20 -2.98
N ASN A 120 -13.39 -8.45 -3.59
CA ASN A 120 -14.33 -7.59 -2.89
C ASN A 120 -15.34 -8.36 -2.03
N GLN A 121 -15.70 -9.58 -2.43
CA GLN A 121 -16.58 -10.46 -1.66
C GLN A 121 -15.90 -10.93 -0.36
N TYR A 122 -14.66 -11.40 -0.44
CA TYR A 122 -13.97 -12.01 0.70
C TYR A 122 -13.15 -11.03 1.54
N LYS A 123 -12.77 -9.87 0.98
CA LYS A 123 -11.95 -8.84 1.64
C LYS A 123 -10.72 -9.43 2.37
N PRO A 124 -9.87 -10.19 1.67
CA PRO A 124 -8.73 -10.85 2.30
C PRO A 124 -7.63 -9.85 2.67
N GLU A 125 -6.82 -10.16 3.68
CA GLU A 125 -5.60 -9.41 3.98
C GLU A 125 -4.47 -9.79 3.03
N LYS A 126 -4.47 -11.03 2.52
CA LYS A 126 -3.43 -11.57 1.63
C LYS A 126 -4.03 -12.24 0.40
N ILE A 127 -3.42 -12.02 -0.76
CA ILE A 127 -3.80 -12.72 -2.00
C ILE A 127 -2.59 -13.48 -2.54
N ILE A 128 -2.84 -14.69 -3.05
CA ILE A 128 -1.87 -15.47 -3.82
C ILE A 128 -2.47 -15.79 -5.18
N PHE A 129 -1.69 -15.57 -6.23
CA PHE A 129 -1.98 -16.09 -7.57
C PHE A 129 -0.96 -17.16 -7.95
N ASP A 130 -1.33 -18.43 -7.75
CA ASP A 130 -0.54 -19.61 -8.11
C ASP A 130 -0.59 -19.85 -9.62
N GLU A 131 0.36 -19.16 -10.25
CA GLU A 131 0.60 -18.95 -11.68
C GLU A 131 -0.34 -17.95 -12.34
N ILE A 132 0.05 -16.66 -12.32
CA ILE A 132 -0.72 -15.58 -12.96
C ILE A 132 -0.49 -15.49 -14.48
N THR A 133 0.64 -16.01 -14.98
CA THR A 133 1.08 -15.85 -16.37
C THR A 133 -0.02 -16.09 -17.43
N PRO A 134 -0.83 -17.17 -17.37
CA PRO A 134 -1.85 -17.46 -18.38
C PRO A 134 -2.96 -16.39 -18.48
N TYR A 135 -3.11 -15.58 -17.43
CA TYR A 135 -4.15 -14.57 -17.27
C TYR A 135 -3.66 -13.16 -17.64
N VAL A 136 -2.38 -13.03 -18.02
CA VAL A 136 -1.72 -11.76 -18.36
C VAL A 136 -1.01 -11.84 -19.72
N GLU A 137 -1.31 -12.88 -20.51
CA GLU A 137 -0.87 -13.07 -21.90
C GLU A 137 -1.75 -12.29 -22.90
N PHE A 138 -1.80 -10.96 -22.74
CA PHE A 138 -2.47 -10.08 -23.69
C PHE A 138 -1.66 -9.97 -24.98
N GLU A 139 -2.37 -9.82 -26.10
CA GLU A 139 -1.78 -9.52 -27.40
C GLU A 139 -1.31 -8.06 -27.45
N ASN A 140 -2.09 -7.13 -26.87
CA ASN A 140 -1.73 -5.72 -26.75
C ASN A 140 -1.19 -5.39 -25.36
N LEU A 141 0.09 -5.03 -25.30
CA LEU A 141 0.77 -4.69 -24.05
C LEU A 141 0.20 -3.46 -23.34
N ASN A 142 -0.43 -2.51 -24.07
CA ASN A 142 -1.10 -1.37 -23.45
C ASN A 142 -2.37 -1.80 -22.72
N ASN A 143 -3.14 -2.73 -23.31
CA ASN A 143 -4.33 -3.28 -22.67
C ASN A 143 -3.95 -4.05 -21.40
N LEU A 144 -2.86 -4.82 -21.43
CA LEU A 144 -2.31 -5.45 -20.22
C LEU A 144 -1.95 -4.40 -19.17
N GLN A 145 -1.23 -3.36 -19.54
CA GLN A 145 -0.78 -2.34 -18.60
C GLN A 145 -1.96 -1.64 -17.93
N GLU A 146 -3.02 -1.31 -18.67
CA GLU A 146 -4.23 -0.70 -18.12
C GLU A 146 -5.02 -1.67 -17.23
N ALA A 147 -5.30 -2.88 -17.71
CA ALA A 147 -6.13 -3.85 -17.00
C ALA A 147 -5.44 -4.39 -15.74
N PHE A 148 -4.16 -4.78 -15.85
CA PHE A 148 -3.38 -5.24 -14.71
C PHE A 148 -3.07 -4.10 -13.74
N GLY A 149 -2.77 -2.90 -14.24
CA GLY A 149 -2.56 -1.72 -13.41
C GLY A 149 -3.79 -1.40 -12.55
N SER A 150 -4.99 -1.45 -13.13
CA SER A 150 -6.24 -1.23 -12.40
C SER A 150 -6.51 -2.30 -11.33
N LEU A 151 -6.20 -3.57 -11.63
CA LEU A 151 -6.28 -4.66 -10.66
C LEU A 151 -5.34 -4.42 -9.46
N ILE A 152 -4.07 -4.12 -9.72
CA ILE A 152 -3.09 -3.89 -8.66
C ILE A 152 -3.44 -2.64 -7.85
N GLU A 153 -3.80 -1.52 -8.49
CA GLU A 153 -4.23 -0.31 -7.78
C GLU A 153 -5.40 -0.61 -6.83
N SER A 154 -6.39 -1.38 -7.27
CA SER A 154 -7.52 -1.79 -6.42
C SER A 154 -7.10 -2.66 -5.23
N ILE A 155 -6.15 -3.58 -5.42
CA ILE A 155 -5.59 -4.44 -4.37
C ILE A 155 -4.81 -3.60 -3.34
N GLU A 156 -3.97 -2.68 -3.82
CA GLU A 156 -3.13 -1.82 -2.97
C GLU A 156 -3.96 -0.79 -2.20
N GLU A 157 -4.98 -0.17 -2.83
CA GLU A 157 -5.91 0.76 -2.18
C GLU A 157 -6.73 0.08 -1.08
N ALA A 158 -7.09 -1.19 -1.29
CA ALA A 158 -7.73 -2.03 -0.26
C ALA A 158 -6.76 -2.46 0.86
N GLY A 159 -5.46 -2.19 0.72
CA GLY A 159 -4.43 -2.54 1.68
C GLY A 159 -4.04 -4.03 1.67
N ILE A 160 -4.36 -4.75 0.60
CA ILE A 160 -4.17 -6.20 0.52
C ILE A 160 -2.74 -6.49 0.03
N THR A 161 -2.01 -7.39 0.70
CA THR A 161 -0.67 -7.78 0.22
C THR A 161 -0.75 -8.97 -0.72
N SER A 162 -0.23 -8.82 -1.94
CA SER A 162 -0.32 -9.84 -2.99
C SER A 162 1.02 -10.54 -3.26
N LEU A 163 0.95 -11.85 -3.51
CA LEU A 163 2.06 -12.68 -3.99
C LEU A 163 1.67 -13.32 -5.33
N LEU A 164 2.30 -12.86 -6.41
CA LEU A 164 2.00 -13.29 -7.76
C LEU A 164 3.07 -14.27 -8.23
N ILE A 165 2.69 -15.48 -8.63
CA ILE A 165 3.65 -16.49 -9.08
C ILE A 165 3.78 -16.43 -10.60
N LEU A 166 5.03 -16.35 -11.08
CA LEU A 166 5.36 -16.30 -12.50
C LEU A 166 6.35 -17.42 -12.84
N ARG A 167 6.29 -17.88 -14.08
CA ARG A 167 7.35 -18.70 -14.67
C ARG A 167 8.47 -17.80 -15.17
N GLU A 168 9.68 -18.36 -15.18
CA GLU A 168 10.82 -17.69 -15.81
C GLU A 168 10.51 -17.41 -17.29
N PRO A 169 10.62 -16.16 -17.77
CA PRO A 169 10.31 -15.82 -19.15
C PRO A 169 11.38 -16.39 -20.10
N ALA A 170 10.97 -17.29 -20.99
CA ALA A 170 11.87 -17.92 -21.97
C ALA A 170 11.90 -17.17 -23.33
N ALA A 171 10.80 -16.51 -23.71
CA ALA A 171 10.65 -15.80 -24.97
C ALA A 171 10.69 -14.27 -24.79
N GLN A 172 11.01 -13.54 -25.85
CA GLN A 172 11.04 -12.06 -25.83
C GLN A 172 9.67 -11.46 -25.47
N SER A 173 8.57 -12.02 -26.00
CA SER A 173 7.21 -11.59 -25.66
C SER A 173 6.90 -11.79 -24.17
N SER A 174 7.25 -12.94 -23.60
CA SER A 174 7.07 -13.22 -22.17
C SER A 174 7.92 -12.30 -21.30
N LYS A 175 9.09 -11.86 -21.79
CA LYS A 175 9.93 -10.90 -21.09
C LYS A 175 9.29 -9.51 -21.05
N MET A 176 8.68 -9.04 -22.14
CA MET A 176 7.97 -7.76 -22.15
C MET A 176 6.79 -7.76 -21.17
N ILE A 177 6.01 -8.85 -21.13
CA ILE A 177 4.94 -9.03 -20.15
C ILE A 177 5.50 -9.00 -18.74
N PHE A 178 6.58 -9.74 -18.48
CA PHE A 178 7.26 -9.74 -17.18
C PHE A 178 7.69 -8.33 -16.75
N ASP A 179 8.31 -7.56 -17.65
CA ASP A 179 8.79 -6.20 -17.37
C ASP A 179 7.63 -5.27 -16.98
N ILE A 180 6.46 -5.40 -17.63
CA ILE A 180 5.25 -4.66 -17.27
C ILE A 180 4.78 -5.05 -15.86
N LEU A 181 4.65 -6.34 -15.58
CA LEU A 181 4.22 -6.83 -14.26
C LEU A 181 5.20 -6.40 -13.16
N ASN A 182 6.49 -6.43 -13.44
CA ASN A 182 7.55 -6.00 -12.54
C ASN A 182 7.47 -4.50 -12.23
N SER A 183 7.03 -3.67 -13.17
CA SER A 183 6.87 -2.24 -12.94
C SER A 183 5.85 -1.89 -11.85
N PHE A 184 4.91 -2.80 -11.56
CA PHE A 184 3.92 -2.67 -10.49
C PHE A 184 4.34 -3.37 -9.19
N ALA A 185 5.43 -4.13 -9.20
CA ALA A 185 5.85 -4.91 -8.05
C ALA A 185 6.67 -4.06 -7.07
N THR A 186 6.41 -4.24 -5.78
CA THR A 186 7.21 -3.73 -4.66
C THR A 186 8.56 -4.46 -4.57
N GLY A 187 8.58 -5.76 -4.86
CA GLY A 187 9.80 -6.56 -4.89
C GLY A 187 9.61 -7.91 -5.57
N ILE A 188 10.72 -8.54 -5.91
CA ILE A 188 10.78 -9.82 -6.63
C ILE A 188 11.53 -10.84 -5.81
N ILE A 189 11.07 -12.09 -5.85
CA ILE A 189 11.72 -13.27 -5.30
C ILE A 189 11.99 -14.23 -6.46
N HIS A 190 13.26 -14.43 -6.80
CA HIS A 190 13.68 -15.41 -7.80
C HIS A 190 14.09 -16.71 -7.14
N LEU A 191 13.56 -17.83 -7.66
CA LEU A 191 14.00 -19.18 -7.32
C LEU A 191 14.68 -19.82 -8.52
N HIS A 192 15.99 -20.05 -8.38
CA HIS A 192 16.79 -20.78 -9.34
C HIS A 192 16.97 -22.23 -8.89
N LYS A 193 16.94 -23.17 -9.84
CA LYS A 193 17.27 -24.57 -9.55
C LYS A 193 18.76 -24.73 -9.29
N ALA A 194 19.08 -25.78 -8.53
CA ALA A 194 20.42 -26.31 -8.49
C ALA A 194 20.83 -26.81 -9.88
N LYS A 195 22.11 -26.65 -10.23
CA LYS A 195 22.64 -27.19 -11.49
C LYS A 195 22.61 -28.71 -11.42
N GLU A 196 22.15 -29.36 -12.49
CA GLU A 196 22.13 -30.82 -12.60
C GLU A 196 23.55 -31.37 -12.41
N SER A 197 23.79 -31.91 -11.23
CA SER A 197 24.95 -32.70 -10.85
C SER A 197 24.45 -33.82 -9.93
N ASP A 198 25.15 -34.94 -9.84
CA ASP A 198 24.72 -36.16 -9.14
C ASP A 198 24.53 -35.99 -7.61
N GLU A 199 24.73 -34.80 -7.07
CA GLU A 199 24.52 -34.46 -5.65
C GLU A 199 23.29 -33.57 -5.49
N GLU A 200 22.54 -33.76 -4.39
CA GLU A 200 21.45 -32.88 -3.96
C GLU A 200 22.00 -31.49 -3.60
N GLN A 201 22.21 -30.66 -4.63
CA GLN A 201 22.63 -29.28 -4.44
C GLN A 201 21.44 -28.39 -4.08
N PRO A 202 21.63 -27.40 -3.19
CA PRO A 202 20.58 -26.45 -2.89
C PRO A 202 20.27 -25.56 -4.10
N GLY A 203 19.02 -25.11 -4.19
CA GLY A 203 18.67 -24.05 -5.12
C GLY A 203 19.15 -22.69 -4.62
N LEU A 204 19.15 -21.68 -5.49
CA LEU A 204 19.48 -20.29 -5.12
C LEU A 204 18.20 -19.45 -5.07
N ILE A 205 17.96 -18.77 -3.95
CA ILE A 205 16.88 -17.80 -3.80
C ILE A 205 17.47 -16.40 -3.77
N GLU A 206 16.89 -15.49 -4.54
CA GLU A 206 17.30 -14.09 -4.61
C GLU A 206 16.10 -13.20 -4.37
N ILE A 207 16.27 -12.12 -3.61
CA ILE A 207 15.23 -11.12 -3.37
C ILE A 207 15.72 -9.76 -3.84
N ILE A 208 14.92 -9.09 -4.66
CA ILE A 208 15.26 -7.83 -5.33
C ILE A 208 14.18 -6.79 -5.02
N PRO A 209 14.50 -5.68 -4.33
CA PRO A 209 13.49 -4.67 -4.04
C PRO A 209 13.37 -3.69 -5.19
N ASN A 210 12.13 -3.35 -5.56
CA ASN A 210 11.85 -2.24 -6.47
C ASN A 210 11.49 -0.97 -5.68
N ILE A 211 10.80 -1.15 -4.54
CA ILE A 211 10.34 -0.07 -3.66
C ILE A 211 10.70 -0.41 -2.21
N GLY A 212 11.33 0.53 -1.50
CA GLY A 212 11.67 0.36 -0.09
C GLY A 212 12.75 -0.70 0.15
N HIS A 213 12.66 -1.42 1.28
CA HIS A 213 13.60 -2.45 1.72
C HIS A 213 15.07 -1.99 1.66
N THR A 214 15.40 -0.95 2.43
CA THR A 214 16.64 -0.17 2.36
C THR A 214 17.95 -0.95 2.49
N GLU A 215 17.91 -2.23 2.88
CA GLU A 215 19.10 -3.09 2.91
C GLU A 215 19.39 -3.81 1.57
N GLY A 216 18.47 -3.78 0.59
CA GLY A 216 18.76 -4.05 -0.82
C GLY A 216 18.49 -5.47 -1.32
N TYR A 217 19.30 -5.87 -2.32
CA TYR A 217 19.32 -7.20 -2.96
C TYR A 217 20.01 -8.22 -2.07
N PHE A 218 19.39 -9.38 -1.87
CA PHE A 218 19.97 -10.49 -1.11
C PHE A 218 19.84 -11.81 -1.86
N LYS A 219 20.76 -12.73 -1.55
CA LYS A 219 20.73 -14.08 -2.06
C LYS A 219 21.11 -15.09 -0.97
N ALA A 220 20.55 -16.28 -1.06
CA ALA A 220 20.84 -17.38 -0.17
C ALA A 220 20.63 -18.72 -0.87
N ASN A 221 21.20 -19.78 -0.31
CA ASN A 221 20.82 -21.11 -0.74
C ASN A 221 19.49 -21.46 -0.06
N TYR A 222 18.60 -22.13 -0.79
CA TYR A 222 17.38 -22.69 -0.25
C TYR A 222 17.33 -24.21 -0.40
N PHE A 223 16.64 -24.83 0.55
CA PHE A 223 16.45 -26.27 0.62
C PHE A 223 14.96 -26.55 0.69
N ILE A 224 14.50 -27.59 0.00
CA ILE A 224 13.14 -28.11 0.17
C ILE A 224 13.24 -29.30 1.11
N GLU A 225 12.99 -29.06 2.39
CA GLU A 225 13.10 -30.08 3.44
C GLU A 225 11.73 -30.72 3.70
N PRO A 226 11.64 -32.07 3.75
CA PRO A 226 10.42 -32.75 4.16
C PRO A 226 9.94 -32.24 5.53
N TYR A 227 8.64 -32.01 5.66
CA TYR A 227 7.98 -31.57 6.91
C TYR A 227 8.39 -30.18 7.42
N LYS A 228 9.21 -29.44 6.67
CA LYS A 228 9.58 -28.05 6.99
C LYS A 228 9.26 -27.07 5.86
N GLY A 229 9.28 -27.56 4.62
CA GLY A 229 9.14 -26.74 3.42
C GLY A 229 10.44 -26.10 2.98
N ILE A 230 10.35 -24.88 2.44
CA ILE A 230 11.48 -24.11 1.95
C ILE A 230 12.16 -23.38 3.12
N THR A 231 13.39 -23.78 3.38
CA THR A 231 14.30 -23.14 4.34
C THR A 231 15.47 -22.49 3.61
N THR A 232 16.15 -21.55 4.27
CA THR A 232 17.32 -20.88 3.69
C THR A 232 18.49 -20.87 4.68
N ASP A 233 19.72 -20.86 4.16
CA ASP A 233 20.93 -20.73 4.97
C ASP A 233 21.28 -19.27 5.32
N PHE A 234 20.40 -18.32 4.96
CA PHE A 234 20.60 -16.91 5.18
C PHE A 234 20.65 -16.59 6.69
N LYS A 235 21.78 -16.06 7.14
CA LYS A 235 21.93 -15.50 8.49
C LYS A 235 22.02 -13.99 8.38
N SER A 236 21.02 -13.28 8.88
CA SER A 236 21.10 -11.83 9.03
C SER A 236 22.29 -11.51 9.94
N ALA A 237 23.19 -10.63 9.49
CA ALA A 237 24.23 -10.10 10.34
C ALA A 237 23.52 -9.29 11.43
N LYS A 238 23.32 -9.89 12.62
CA LYS A 238 22.82 -9.17 13.79
C LYS A 238 23.68 -7.91 13.94
N LYS A 239 23.14 -6.74 13.56
CA LYS A 239 23.60 -5.48 14.13
C LYS A 239 23.38 -5.65 15.62
N SER A 240 24.44 -5.91 16.37
CA SER A 240 24.41 -5.77 17.81
C SER A 240 24.21 -4.28 18.08
N THR A 241 22.97 -3.82 18.09
CA THR A 241 22.63 -2.75 19.00
C THR A 241 22.88 -3.34 20.38
N LYS A 242 23.93 -2.84 21.04
CA LYS A 242 24.03 -2.89 22.50
C LYS A 242 22.82 -2.12 23.03
N GLU A 243 21.67 -2.76 23.07
CA GLU A 243 20.51 -2.29 23.81
C GLU A 243 20.24 -3.32 24.90
N ASN A 244 20.75 -2.96 26.07
CA ASN A 244 20.28 -3.31 27.40
C ASN A 244 19.72 -4.72 27.60
N ASN A 245 20.48 -5.51 28.36
CA ASN A 245 19.90 -6.50 29.27
C ASN A 245 18.77 -5.83 30.06
N LEU A 246 17.53 -6.06 29.65
CA LEU A 246 16.36 -5.88 30.48
C LEU A 246 15.90 -7.28 30.89
N LEU A 247 15.89 -7.47 32.20
CA LEU A 247 15.51 -8.69 32.91
C LEU A 247 14.12 -9.17 32.50
N ASP A 248 13.94 -10.48 32.57
CA ASP A 248 12.67 -11.20 32.37
C ASP A 248 11.48 -10.45 32.99
N ILE A 249 10.53 -10.05 32.14
CA ILE A 249 9.22 -9.61 32.61
C ILE A 249 8.31 -10.83 32.61
N THR A 250 8.08 -11.33 33.81
CA THR A 250 7.04 -12.29 34.17
C THR A 250 5.68 -11.92 33.58
N GLU A 251 4.97 -12.95 33.11
CA GLU A 251 3.61 -12.94 32.56
C GLU A 251 2.65 -11.95 33.23
N LEU A 252 1.97 -11.16 32.41
CA LEU A 252 0.74 -10.46 32.79
C LEU A 252 -0.40 -11.00 31.93
N GLN A 253 -1.28 -11.81 32.53
CA GLN A 253 -2.56 -12.18 31.92
C GLN A 253 -3.52 -10.99 31.91
N PRO A 254 -4.18 -10.66 30.79
CA PRO A 254 -5.28 -9.70 30.81
C PRO A 254 -6.58 -10.40 31.19
N SER A 255 -7.17 -9.94 32.28
CA SER A 255 -8.55 -10.22 32.70
C SER A 255 -9.57 -9.75 31.66
N LYS A 256 -10.60 -10.57 31.44
CA LYS A 256 -11.81 -10.31 30.67
C LYS A 256 -12.35 -8.88 30.88
N THR A 257 -12.37 -8.07 29.82
CA THR A 257 -13.39 -6.99 29.68
C THR A 257 -13.54 -6.56 28.21
N SER A 258 -14.76 -6.77 27.70
CA SER A 258 -15.47 -6.02 26.66
C SER A 258 -14.82 -5.79 25.28
N LEU A 259 -15.41 -6.46 24.29
CA LEU A 259 -15.38 -6.11 22.87
C LEU A 259 -15.64 -4.60 22.66
N ASN A 260 -14.67 -3.89 22.08
CA ASN A 260 -14.91 -2.63 21.40
C ASN A 260 -14.57 -2.82 19.92
N VAL A 261 -15.61 -2.65 19.09
CA VAL A 261 -15.57 -2.62 17.64
C VAL A 261 -14.56 -1.56 17.19
N ILE A 262 -13.55 -1.96 16.41
CA ILE A 262 -12.64 -1.04 15.73
C ILE A 262 -13.41 -0.50 14.52
N PRO A 263 -13.67 0.82 14.40
CA PRO A 263 -14.37 1.36 13.24
C PRO A 263 -13.43 1.39 12.02
N ASP A 264 -14.02 1.13 10.85
CA ASP A 264 -13.43 1.21 9.51
C ASP A 264 -12.32 2.27 9.38
N LEU A 265 -11.17 1.85 8.85
CA LEU A 265 -9.98 2.66 8.64
C LEU A 265 -10.20 3.68 7.50
N LEU A 266 -10.98 4.73 7.77
CA LEU A 266 -11.17 5.85 6.85
C LEU A 266 -9.82 6.53 6.58
N ILE A 267 -9.39 6.57 5.31
CA ILE A 267 -8.21 7.33 4.87
C ILE A 267 -8.44 8.81 5.22
N SER A 268 -7.74 9.28 6.24
CA SER A 268 -7.77 10.66 6.70
C SER A 268 -7.03 11.55 5.70
N ASN A 269 -7.67 12.64 5.27
CA ASN A 269 -7.08 13.70 4.45
C ASN A 269 -6.22 14.70 5.26
N ILE A 270 -5.92 14.38 6.52
CA ILE A 270 -5.09 15.15 7.45
C ILE A 270 -3.69 14.55 7.51
N TYR A 271 -2.67 15.38 7.24
CA TYR A 271 -1.27 15.01 7.10
C TYR A 271 -0.40 15.61 8.20
N SER A 272 0.74 14.96 8.50
CA SER A 272 1.76 15.54 9.36
C SER A 272 2.47 16.70 8.64
N VAL A 273 3.16 17.56 9.40
CA VAL A 273 3.90 18.70 8.84
C VAL A 273 4.92 18.27 7.79
N ASN A 274 5.66 17.18 8.05
CA ASN A 274 6.67 16.68 7.12
C ASN A 274 6.06 16.10 5.85
N ASP A 275 4.98 15.32 5.98
CA ASP A 275 4.29 14.73 4.83
C ASP A 275 3.65 15.82 3.97
N PHE A 276 3.02 16.82 4.61
CA PHE A 276 2.47 17.97 3.91
C PHE A 276 3.55 18.77 3.19
N LYS A 277 4.72 18.99 3.81
CA LYS A 277 5.87 19.62 3.16
C LYS A 277 6.34 18.86 1.92
N LEU A 278 6.40 17.54 2.01
CA LEU A 278 6.77 16.68 0.88
C LEU A 278 5.75 16.76 -0.25
N ILE A 279 4.44 16.68 0.09
CA ILE A 279 3.35 16.81 -0.89
C ILE A 279 3.43 18.16 -1.62
N VAL A 280 3.65 19.26 -0.88
CA VAL A 280 3.79 20.59 -1.48
C VAL A 280 5.02 20.68 -2.38
N ASN A 281 6.18 20.14 -1.97
CA ASN A 281 7.35 20.08 -2.84
C ASN A 281 7.11 19.31 -4.14
N ASN A 282 6.38 18.19 -4.07
CA ASN A 282 5.98 17.44 -5.27
C ASN A 282 5.05 18.25 -6.18
N GLN A 283 4.13 19.05 -5.62
CA GLN A 283 3.29 19.96 -6.41
C GLN A 283 4.08 21.10 -7.05
N ILE A 284 5.10 21.65 -6.36
CA ILE A 284 6.02 22.64 -6.95
C ILE A 284 6.76 22.02 -8.14
N ALA A 285 7.27 20.80 -7.99
CA ALA A 285 7.93 20.09 -9.08
C ALA A 285 6.97 19.84 -10.26
N LEU A 286 5.74 19.39 -9.98
CA LEU A 286 4.70 19.18 -10.99
C LEU A 286 4.35 20.49 -11.73
N TYR A 287 4.20 21.60 -11.01
CA TYR A 287 3.97 22.93 -11.61
C TYR A 287 5.13 23.33 -12.55
N LYS A 288 6.38 23.11 -12.13
CA LYS A 288 7.56 23.41 -12.97
C LYS A 288 7.60 22.62 -14.28
N THR A 289 7.11 21.38 -14.27
CA THR A 289 7.09 20.51 -15.46
C THR A 289 5.84 20.72 -16.33
N THR A 290 4.68 20.96 -15.73
CA THR A 290 3.37 20.95 -16.43
C THR A 290 2.72 22.33 -16.56
N GLY A 291 3.17 23.32 -15.80
CA GLY A 291 2.53 24.63 -15.68
C GLY A 291 1.20 24.63 -14.92
N GLN A 292 0.77 23.50 -14.35
CA GLN A 292 -0.55 23.38 -13.73
C GLN A 292 -0.60 24.08 -12.35
N PRO A 293 -1.35 25.19 -12.19
CA PRO A 293 -1.34 25.96 -10.95
C PRO A 293 -2.07 25.23 -9.81
N PHE A 294 -1.68 25.54 -8.58
CA PHE A 294 -2.33 25.07 -7.37
C PHE A 294 -2.34 26.17 -6.30
N THR A 295 -3.23 26.02 -5.32
CA THR A 295 -3.44 27.03 -4.28
C THR A 295 -3.28 26.40 -2.91
N ILE A 296 -2.64 27.13 -2.01
CA ILE A 296 -2.61 26.79 -0.58
C ILE A 296 -3.41 27.87 0.16
N VAL A 297 -4.30 27.42 1.04
CA VAL A 297 -5.11 28.28 1.90
C VAL A 297 -4.67 28.05 3.34
N SER A 298 -4.41 29.14 4.07
CA SER A 298 -4.14 29.12 5.50
C SER A 298 -5.30 29.75 6.26
N LEU A 299 -5.86 29.03 7.24
CA LEU A 299 -6.94 29.48 8.11
C LEU A 299 -6.44 29.63 9.55
N ARG A 300 -6.82 30.71 10.22
CA ARG A 300 -6.57 30.92 11.65
C ARG A 300 -7.71 31.69 12.31
N LEU A 301 -7.82 31.57 13.63
CA LEU A 301 -8.73 32.42 14.40
C LEU A 301 -8.13 33.83 14.55
N ASN A 302 -8.97 34.86 14.43
CA ASN A 302 -8.56 36.23 14.68
C ASN A 302 -8.48 36.47 16.20
N GLN A 303 -7.33 36.94 16.67
CA GLN A 303 -7.09 37.21 18.10
C GLN A 303 -7.56 38.61 18.54
N TYR A 304 -7.94 39.50 17.60
CA TYR A 304 -8.28 40.91 17.86
C TYR A 304 -9.78 41.24 17.76
N SER A 305 -10.62 40.22 17.63
CA SER A 305 -12.04 40.39 17.41
C SER A 305 -12.84 40.45 18.72
N ASN A 306 -13.57 41.55 18.92
CA ASN A 306 -14.45 41.80 20.07
C ASN A 306 -15.79 41.02 20.04
N ALA A 307 -15.85 39.86 19.38
CA ALA A 307 -17.12 39.12 19.28
C ALA A 307 -17.47 38.41 20.61
N GLU A 308 -18.73 38.48 21.01
CA GLU A 308 -19.26 37.88 22.25
C GLU A 308 -19.18 36.34 22.28
N VAL A 309 -19.09 35.70 21.11
CA VAL A 309 -18.96 34.24 20.95
C VAL A 309 -17.55 33.88 20.52
N LYS A 310 -16.78 33.27 21.42
CA LYS A 310 -15.43 32.75 21.13
C LYS A 310 -15.54 31.33 20.55
N ILE A 311 -15.32 31.21 19.24
CA ILE A 311 -15.08 29.91 18.58
C ILE A 311 -13.69 29.42 18.99
N ASN A 312 -13.56 28.14 19.34
CA ASN A 312 -12.27 27.53 19.66
C ASN A 312 -11.62 26.89 18.41
N PHE A 313 -10.32 26.59 18.50
CA PHE A 313 -9.57 26.02 17.37
C PHE A 313 -10.13 24.66 16.92
N GLU A 314 -10.63 23.84 17.85
CA GLU A 314 -11.24 22.54 17.54
C GLU A 314 -12.53 22.67 16.72
N GLN A 315 -13.36 23.67 17.01
CA GLN A 315 -14.56 23.98 16.24
C GLN A 315 -14.23 24.40 14.81
N LEU A 316 -13.20 25.25 14.63
CA LEU A 316 -12.71 25.62 13.31
C LEU A 316 -12.14 24.41 12.56
N PHE A 317 -11.33 23.59 13.23
CA PHE A 317 -10.75 22.40 12.63
C PHE A 317 -11.81 21.38 12.21
N ASN A 318 -12.82 21.16 13.05
CA ASN A 318 -13.95 20.29 12.72
C ASN A 318 -14.76 20.82 11.54
N ALA A 319 -15.04 22.13 11.48
CA ALA A 319 -15.72 22.74 10.34
C ALA A 319 -14.95 22.53 9.04
N VAL A 320 -13.63 22.77 9.04
CA VAL A 320 -12.75 22.49 7.90
C VAL A 320 -12.80 21.01 7.52
N LYS A 321 -12.70 20.10 8.49
CA LYS A 321 -12.73 18.65 8.26
C LYS A 321 -14.04 18.19 7.64
N THR A 322 -15.18 18.76 8.04
CA THR A 322 -16.49 18.42 7.48
C THR A 322 -16.71 18.97 6.08
N THR A 323 -16.09 20.11 5.76
CA THR A 323 -16.31 20.82 4.50
C THR A 323 -15.32 20.40 3.41
N ALA A 324 -14.11 19.99 3.78
CA ALA A 324 -13.06 19.63 2.83
C ALA A 324 -13.32 18.30 2.14
N ASP A 325 -13.14 18.30 0.82
CA ASP A 325 -13.19 17.08 0.02
C ASP A 325 -12.07 16.12 0.43
N LYS A 326 -12.30 14.82 0.23
CA LYS A 326 -11.28 13.77 0.47
C LYS A 326 -9.99 14.00 -0.33
N LYS A 327 -10.06 14.75 -1.43
CA LYS A 327 -8.92 15.10 -2.29
C LYS A 327 -8.05 16.23 -1.70
N ASN A 328 -8.61 17.09 -0.85
CA ASN A 328 -7.88 18.23 -0.27
C ASN A 328 -6.89 17.71 0.77
N LYS A 329 -5.64 18.20 0.76
CA LYS A 329 -4.63 17.79 1.74
C LYS A 329 -4.59 18.83 2.86
N ILE A 330 -4.84 18.41 4.10
CA ILE A 330 -4.96 19.32 5.25
C ILE A 330 -3.78 19.09 6.20
N CYS A 331 -3.22 20.15 6.74
CA CYS A 331 -2.15 20.10 7.74
C CYS A 331 -2.36 21.16 8.81
N VAL A 332 -2.05 20.85 10.06
CA VAL A 332 -2.11 21.80 11.18
C VAL A 332 -0.71 22.12 11.65
N ILE A 333 -0.36 23.41 11.69
CA ILE A 333 0.93 23.91 12.17
C ILE A 333 0.63 25.04 13.15
N GLY A 334 0.86 24.81 14.45
CA GLY A 334 0.48 25.75 15.50
C GLY A 334 -1.03 26.00 15.51
N GLU A 335 -1.45 27.27 15.53
CA GLU A 335 -2.86 27.69 15.44
C GLU A 335 -3.34 27.97 13.99
N LYS A 336 -2.63 27.44 12.99
CA LYS A 336 -2.95 27.60 11.57
C LYS A 336 -3.33 26.26 10.94
N ILE A 337 -4.37 26.26 10.12
CA ILE A 337 -4.79 25.13 9.30
C ILE A 337 -4.43 25.42 7.84
N PHE A 338 -3.55 24.61 7.26
CA PHE A 338 -3.14 24.69 5.86
C PHE A 338 -3.92 23.67 5.03
N ILE A 339 -4.40 24.11 3.87
CA ILE A 339 -5.20 23.30 2.96
C ILE A 339 -4.62 23.46 1.56
N LEU A 340 -4.23 22.35 0.96
CA LEU A 340 -3.78 22.29 -0.42
C LEU A 340 -4.96 21.94 -1.33
N LEU A 341 -5.25 22.83 -2.28
CA LEU A 341 -6.27 22.67 -3.29
C LEU A 341 -5.61 22.40 -4.65
N THR A 342 -5.65 21.13 -5.07
CA THR A 342 -5.13 20.69 -6.36
C THR A 342 -6.18 20.97 -7.43
N LYS A 343 -5.95 21.99 -8.28
CA LYS A 343 -6.90 22.57 -9.26
C LYS A 343 -8.00 23.42 -8.59
N SER A 344 -7.73 24.71 -8.39
CA SER A 344 -8.72 25.67 -7.93
C SER A 344 -8.64 26.97 -8.73
N ASP A 345 -9.76 27.38 -9.30
CA ASP A 345 -10.01 28.76 -9.72
C ASP A 345 -10.31 29.65 -8.49
N ASN A 346 -10.43 30.96 -8.67
CA ASN A 346 -10.77 31.86 -7.54
C ASN A 346 -12.14 31.52 -6.92
N GLY A 347 -13.09 31.05 -7.74
CA GLY A 347 -14.45 30.73 -7.29
C GLY A 347 -14.49 29.56 -6.31
N THR A 348 -13.71 28.50 -6.55
CA THR A 348 -13.66 27.33 -5.65
C THR A 348 -13.10 27.65 -4.28
N VAL A 349 -12.16 28.59 -4.16
CA VAL A 349 -11.63 29.03 -2.85
C VAL A 349 -12.70 29.80 -2.07
N GLU A 350 -13.38 30.76 -2.70
CA GLU A 350 -14.44 31.53 -2.04
C GLU A 350 -15.63 30.65 -1.63
N GLU A 351 -16.03 29.72 -2.49
CA GLU A 351 -17.08 28.75 -2.19
C GLU A 351 -16.70 27.86 -1.00
N PHE A 352 -15.45 27.38 -0.96
CA PHE A 352 -14.93 26.59 0.14
C PHE A 352 -14.96 27.38 1.46
N ILE A 353 -14.48 28.62 1.46
CA ILE A 353 -14.49 29.49 2.64
C ILE A 353 -15.93 29.74 3.12
N ASN A 354 -16.86 30.03 2.21
CA ASN A 354 -18.28 30.21 2.54
C ASN A 354 -18.90 28.96 3.16
N LYS A 355 -18.54 27.76 2.69
CA LYS A 355 -18.98 26.49 3.29
C LYS A 355 -18.37 26.24 4.68
N VAL A 356 -17.12 26.65 4.91
CA VAL A 356 -16.52 26.59 6.26
C VAL A 356 -17.27 27.54 7.20
N HIS A 357 -17.60 28.75 6.75
CA HIS A 357 -18.39 29.70 7.54
C HIS A 357 -19.80 29.19 7.85
N SER A 358 -20.50 28.59 6.88
CA SER A 358 -21.85 28.06 7.11
C SER A 358 -21.85 26.84 8.04
N SER A 359 -20.80 26.00 8.00
CA SER A 359 -20.62 24.85 8.90
C SER A 359 -20.42 25.27 10.36
N LEU A 360 -19.89 26.48 10.62
CA LEU A 360 -19.67 26.98 11.98
C LEU A 360 -20.97 27.38 12.71
N LYS A 361 -22.14 27.42 12.04
CA LYS A 361 -23.46 27.67 12.65
C LYS A 361 -23.52 28.85 13.63
N VAL A 362 -22.86 29.97 13.31
CA VAL A 362 -22.90 31.20 14.13
C VAL A 362 -23.61 32.31 13.33
N GLU A 363 -24.61 32.94 13.94
CA GLU A 363 -25.43 34.02 13.32
C GLU A 363 -24.68 35.36 13.19
N THR A 364 -23.49 35.49 13.80
CA THR A 364 -22.66 36.70 13.81
C THR A 364 -21.35 36.53 13.03
N SER A 365 -20.76 37.65 12.59
CA SER A 365 -19.48 37.71 11.87
C SER A 365 -18.40 36.84 12.55
N VAL A 366 -18.00 35.78 11.85
CA VAL A 366 -17.08 34.75 12.35
C VAL A 366 -15.65 35.29 12.38
N ASN A 367 -14.94 35.06 13.49
CA ASN A 367 -13.55 35.50 13.71
C ASN A 367 -12.53 34.57 13.04
N VAL A 368 -12.67 34.32 11.74
CA VAL A 368 -11.73 33.49 10.98
C VAL A 368 -11.02 34.39 9.98
N SER A 369 -9.69 34.45 10.08
CA SER A 369 -8.85 35.06 9.06
C SER A 369 -8.30 33.98 8.15
N TYR A 370 -8.35 34.22 6.84
CA TYR A 370 -7.78 33.33 5.85
C TYR A 370 -6.77 34.07 4.98
N LEU A 371 -5.72 33.37 4.59
CA LEU A 371 -4.73 33.80 3.60
C LEU A 371 -4.75 32.80 2.45
N VAL A 372 -4.77 33.31 1.22
CA VAL A 372 -4.79 32.51 0.00
C VAL A 372 -3.54 32.81 -0.78
N LEU A 373 -2.73 31.79 -0.99
CA LEU A 373 -1.48 31.94 -1.70
C LEU A 373 -1.51 31.06 -2.96
N LYS A 374 -1.48 31.74 -4.10
CA LYS A 374 -1.38 31.11 -5.42
C LYS A 374 0.09 30.90 -5.77
N ILE A 375 0.45 29.65 -5.99
CA ILE A 375 1.83 29.32 -6.32
C ILE A 375 2.14 29.76 -7.75
N ASN A 376 3.25 30.47 -7.89
CA ASN A 376 3.76 31.00 -9.15
C ASN A 376 5.22 30.56 -9.36
N GLN A 377 5.78 30.90 -10.52
CA GLN A 377 7.15 30.53 -10.94
C GLN A 377 8.28 30.98 -10.00
N PHE A 378 8.03 31.88 -9.04
CA PHE A 378 9.06 32.41 -8.14
C PHE A 378 9.24 31.58 -6.86
N MET A 379 8.37 30.60 -6.60
CA MET A 379 8.43 29.75 -5.41
C MET A 379 9.14 28.44 -5.73
N ASN A 380 10.32 28.23 -5.13
CA ASN A 380 11.20 27.12 -5.48
C ASN A 380 11.17 25.97 -4.48
N SER A 381 10.81 26.26 -3.24
CA SER A 381 10.70 25.31 -2.14
C SER A 381 9.44 25.54 -1.33
N VAL A 382 9.02 24.53 -0.57
CA VAL A 382 7.95 24.67 0.40
C VAL A 382 8.26 25.69 1.49
N ASP A 383 9.53 25.87 1.85
CA ASP A 383 9.93 26.85 2.86
C ASP A 383 9.73 28.29 2.35
N ASP A 384 9.89 28.55 1.05
CA ASP A 384 9.54 29.85 0.45
C ASP A 384 8.05 30.19 0.62
N ILE A 385 7.19 29.17 0.49
CA ILE A 385 5.74 29.32 0.64
C ILE A 385 5.37 29.65 2.08
N PHE A 386 5.93 28.91 3.05
CA PHE A 386 5.65 29.15 4.47
C PHE A 386 6.19 30.52 4.92
N ASN A 387 7.35 30.94 4.42
CA ASN A 387 7.90 32.27 4.67
C ASN A 387 6.96 33.37 4.14
N GLU A 388 6.39 33.20 2.94
CA GLU A 388 5.44 34.17 2.38
C GLU A 388 4.15 34.26 3.20
N PHE A 389 3.63 33.14 3.72
CA PHE A 389 2.49 33.16 4.64
C PHE A 389 2.77 33.91 5.94
N ASP A 390 4.01 33.84 6.45
CA ASP A 390 4.40 34.59 7.66
C ASP A 390 4.59 36.09 7.36
N LEU A 391 5.12 36.44 6.18
CA LEU A 391 5.24 37.83 5.71
C LEU A 391 3.87 38.49 5.44
N GLU A 392 2.96 37.80 4.75
CA GLU A 392 1.61 38.29 4.52
C GLU A 392 0.83 38.46 5.83
N ALA A 393 0.94 37.51 6.76
CA ALA A 393 0.33 37.62 8.08
C ALA A 393 0.83 38.84 8.86
N ALA A 394 2.11 39.19 8.75
CA ALA A 394 2.70 40.38 9.36
C ALA A 394 2.17 41.68 8.71
N ARG A 395 2.01 41.69 7.37
CA ARG A 395 1.42 42.82 6.63
C ARG A 395 -0.06 43.05 6.99
N THR A 396 -0.85 41.99 7.14
CA THR A 396 -2.27 42.11 7.54
C THR A 396 -2.42 42.63 8.97
N GLN A 397 -1.50 42.27 9.89
CA GLN A 397 -1.50 42.77 11.27
C GLN A 397 -1.10 44.25 11.38
N LEU A 398 -0.21 44.73 10.50
CA LEU A 398 0.18 46.14 10.43
C LEU A 398 -0.93 47.06 9.89
N ASN A 399 -1.77 46.57 8.98
CA ASN A 399 -2.89 47.32 8.41
C ASN A 399 -4.16 47.34 9.29
N GLN A 400 -4.18 46.56 10.39
CA GLN A 400 -5.31 46.46 11.33
C GLN A 400 -5.05 47.15 12.68
N ARG A 401 -3.84 47.71 12.88
CA ARG A 401 -3.50 48.63 13.98
C ARG A 401 -3.61 50.07 13.50
#